data_AF-R9AYI4-F1
#
_entry.id   AF-R9AYI4-F1
#
_cell.length_a   1.000
_cell.length_b   1.000
_cell.length_c   1.000
_cell.angle_alpha   90.00
_cell.angle_beta   90.00
_cell.angle_gamma   90.00
#
_symmetry.space_group_name_H-M   'P 1'
#
loop_
_entity.id
_entity.type
_entity.pdbx_description
1 polymer ?
#
loop_
_entity_poly.entity_id
_entity_poly.type
_entity_poly.pdbx_seq_one_letter_code
_entity_poly.pdbx_strand_id
1 'polypeptide(L)'
;MSKSIGFYCPHCERRMHVTSRKRPSPLLHNIIVSCQNPDCLASFAADLEITRSIHNSLSPKPDLSLTKQKWEIEIEMQLFALELQPEIDQFQKSYVEGAINALFWTNKIDLATAQNYRNRLLQMKLI
;
A
#
# COMPACT_ATOMS: atom_id res chain seq x y z
N MET A 1 -14.91 -1.58 -23.89
CA MET A 1 -13.55 -2.07 -24.18
C MET A 1 -12.77 -2.19 -22.89
N SER A 2 -12.13 -3.32 -22.60
CA SER A 2 -11.31 -3.50 -21.39
C SER A 2 -9.99 -2.73 -21.54
N LYS A 3 -9.62 -1.93 -20.53
CA LYS A 3 -8.30 -1.31 -20.47
C LYS A 3 -7.29 -2.39 -20.05
N SER A 4 -6.30 -2.69 -20.88
CA SER A 4 -5.21 -3.60 -20.52
C SER A 4 -4.13 -2.84 -19.75
N ILE A 5 -3.63 -3.43 -18.67
CA ILE A 5 -2.51 -2.84 -17.92
C ILE A 5 -1.26 -2.82 -18.81
N GLY A 6 -0.53 -1.71 -18.79
CA GLY A 6 0.68 -1.52 -19.59
C GLY A 6 1.83 -1.09 -18.70
N PHE A 7 2.94 -1.82 -18.78
CA PHE A 7 4.21 -1.39 -18.21
C PHE A 7 4.98 -0.61 -19.27
N TYR A 8 5.64 0.47 -18.87
CA TYR A 8 6.41 1.30 -19.79
C TYR A 8 7.88 1.28 -19.37
N CYS A 9 8.77 1.13 -20.34
CA CYS A 9 10.20 1.06 -20.09
C CYS A 9 10.69 2.44 -19.60
N PRO A 10 11.40 2.53 -18.45
CA PRO A 10 11.88 3.81 -17.94
C PRO A 10 13.00 4.44 -18.80
N HIS A 11 13.60 3.69 -19.73
CA HIS A 11 14.68 4.19 -20.58
C HIS A 11 14.21 4.76 -21.92
N CYS A 12 13.11 4.23 -22.47
CA CYS A 12 12.66 4.57 -23.83
C CYS A 12 11.14 4.75 -23.96
N GLU A 13 10.42 4.67 -22.84
CA GLU A 13 8.97 4.88 -22.73
C GLU A 13 8.09 3.96 -23.59
N ARG A 14 8.69 2.99 -24.29
CA ARG A 14 7.93 1.98 -25.03
C ARG A 14 7.22 1.04 -24.08
N ARG A 15 6.02 0.61 -24.49
CA ARG A 15 5.26 -0.41 -23.77
C ARG A 15 6.04 -1.73 -23.74
N MET A 16 6.19 -2.27 -22.54
CA MET A 16 6.86 -3.53 -22.27
C MET A 16 5.88 -4.70 -22.36
N HIS A 17 6.40 -5.88 -22.67
CA HIS A 17 5.63 -7.12 -22.78
C HIS A 17 5.90 -8.03 -21.59
N VAL A 18 4.83 -8.64 -21.07
CA VAL A 18 4.95 -9.69 -20.05
C VAL A 18 5.51 -10.95 -20.71
N THR A 19 6.69 -11.37 -20.29
CA THR A 19 7.36 -12.58 -20.82
C THR A 19 7.20 -13.77 -19.89
N SER A 20 7.00 -13.53 -18.59
CA SER A 20 6.72 -14.58 -17.60
C SER A 20 5.73 -14.09 -16.55
N ARG A 21 4.94 -15.02 -16.01
CA ARG A 21 3.99 -14.77 -14.92
C ARG A 21 3.95 -15.97 -13.98
N LYS A 22 4.15 -15.70 -12.70
CA LYS A 22 3.92 -16.63 -11.60
C LYS A 22 2.85 -16.05 -10.68
N ARG A 23 2.02 -16.93 -10.11
CA ARG A 23 0.96 -16.55 -9.18
C ARG A 23 1.22 -17.21 -7.83
N PRO A 24 2.10 -16.64 -6.99
CA PRO A 24 2.41 -17.20 -5.67
C PRO A 24 1.21 -17.22 -4.73
N SER A 25 0.27 -16.26 -4.86
CA SER A 25 -0.96 -16.24 -4.08
C SER A 25 -2.14 -15.76 -4.92
N PRO A 26 -3.39 -15.92 -4.45
CA PRO A 26 -4.54 -15.36 -5.15
C PRO A 26 -4.47 -13.84 -5.36
N LEU A 27 -3.73 -13.11 -4.51
CA LEU A 27 -3.63 -11.66 -4.45
C LEU A 27 -2.39 -11.08 -5.15
N LEU A 28 -1.37 -11.91 -5.38
CA LEU A 28 -0.08 -11.47 -5.89
C LEU A 28 0.28 -12.21 -7.18
N HIS A 29 0.75 -11.45 -8.17
CA HIS A 29 1.37 -11.98 -9.38
C HIS A 29 2.77 -11.40 -9.53
N ASN A 30 3.76 -12.26 -9.64
CA ASN A 30 5.12 -11.86 -9.96
C ASN A 30 5.29 -12.04 -11.46
N ILE A 31 5.62 -10.97 -12.16
CA ILE A 31 5.77 -10.96 -13.61
C ILE A 31 7.17 -10.49 -14.01
N ILE A 32 7.61 -10.97 -15.16
CA ILE A 32 8.78 -10.41 -15.84
C ILE A 32 8.26 -9.63 -17.03
N VAL A 33 8.68 -8.38 -17.13
CA VAL A 33 8.37 -7.51 -18.26
C VAL A 33 9.65 -7.18 -19.02
N SER A 34 9.60 -7.27 -20.34
CA SER A 34 10.75 -7.07 -21.22
C SER A 34 10.46 -6.00 -22.27
N CYS A 35 11.42 -5.10 -22.47
CA CYS A 35 11.35 -4.06 -23.48
C CYS A 35 11.65 -4.68 -24.84
N GLN A 36 10.79 -4.42 -25.82
CA GLN A 36 10.98 -4.90 -27.19
C GLN A 36 11.85 -3.99 -28.06
N ASN A 37 12.34 -2.87 -27.51
CA ASN A 37 13.29 -2.03 -28.24
C ASN A 37 14.64 -2.77 -28.37
N PRO A 38 15.11 -3.10 -29.59
CA PRO A 38 16.36 -3.84 -29.79
C PRO A 38 17.59 -3.13 -29.22
N ASP A 39 17.54 -1.80 -29.08
CA ASP A 39 18.63 -1.02 -28.49
C ASP A 39 18.60 -0.97 -26.96
N CYS A 40 17.43 -1.27 -26.34
CA CYS A 40 17.26 -1.21 -24.89
C CYS A 40 17.34 -2.60 -24.24
N LEU A 41 16.50 -3.53 -24.70
CA LEU A 41 16.38 -4.92 -24.22
C LEU A 41 16.27 -5.11 -22.69
N ALA A 42 16.02 -4.03 -21.95
CA ALA A 42 15.89 -4.08 -20.50
C ALA A 42 14.71 -4.96 -20.09
N SER A 43 14.90 -5.74 -19.03
CA SER A 43 13.88 -6.56 -18.41
C SER A 43 13.80 -6.27 -16.92
N PHE A 44 12.59 -6.24 -16.38
CA PHE A 44 12.35 -5.97 -14.97
C PHE A 44 11.47 -7.06 -14.38
N ALA A 45 11.73 -7.40 -13.12
CA ALA A 45 10.73 -8.05 -12.28
C ALA A 45 9.74 -6.99 -11.83
N ALA A 46 8.45 -7.31 -11.89
CA ALA A 46 7.39 -6.46 -11.37
C ALA A 46 6.37 -7.31 -10.63
N ASP A 47 5.78 -6.73 -9.60
CA ASP A 47 4.75 -7.37 -8.80
C ASP A 47 3.41 -6.65 -9.04
N LEU A 48 2.38 -7.43 -9.39
CA LEU A 48 1.00 -6.97 -9.52
C LEU A 48 0.19 -7.52 -8.35
N GLU A 49 -0.08 -6.65 -7.39
CA GLU A 49 -0.73 -6.99 -6.13
C GLU A 49 -2.13 -6.36 -6.01
N ILE A 50 -3.09 -7.15 -5.53
CA ILE A 50 -4.37 -6.65 -5.04
C ILE A 50 -4.17 -6.20 -3.59
N THR A 51 -4.07 -4.90 -3.39
CA THR A 51 -3.68 -4.31 -2.10
C THR A 51 -4.84 -4.11 -1.14
N ARG A 52 -6.05 -3.83 -1.66
CA ARG A 52 -7.25 -3.62 -0.86
C ARG A 52 -8.52 -3.88 -1.67
N SER A 53 -9.60 -4.17 -0.97
CA SER A 53 -10.95 -4.17 -1.54
C SER A 53 -11.41 -2.73 -1.73
N ILE A 54 -11.90 -2.40 -2.93
CA ILE A 54 -12.70 -1.17 -3.14
C ILE A 54 -14.16 -1.42 -2.75
N HIS A 55 -14.66 -2.62 -3.05
CA HIS A 55 -15.97 -3.10 -2.66
C HIS A 55 -15.86 -4.52 -2.12
N ASN A 56 -16.67 -4.86 -1.12
CA ASN A 56 -16.69 -6.21 -0.57
C ASN A 56 -17.34 -7.18 -1.54
N SER A 57 -16.78 -8.40 -1.63
CA SER A 57 -17.42 -9.49 -2.36
C SER A 57 -18.73 -9.87 -1.66
N LEU A 58 -19.79 -10.09 -2.44
CA LEU A 58 -21.05 -10.66 -1.93
C LEU A 58 -20.90 -12.14 -1.53
N SER A 59 -19.81 -12.78 -1.95
CA SER A 59 -19.44 -14.14 -1.57
C SER A 59 -17.93 -14.18 -1.29
N PRO A 60 -17.49 -13.76 -0.09
CA PRO A 60 -16.08 -13.75 0.26
C PRO A 60 -15.55 -15.18 0.41
N LYS A 61 -14.34 -15.44 -0.09
CA LYS A 61 -13.62 -16.69 0.21
C LYS A 61 -13.08 -16.59 1.64
N PRO A 62 -13.42 -17.52 2.54
CA PRO A 62 -13.07 -17.40 3.97
C PRO A 62 -11.56 -17.36 4.19
N ASP A 63 -10.78 -18.09 3.38
CA ASP A 63 -9.33 -18.15 3.49
C ASP A 63 -8.61 -17.02 2.72
N LEU A 64 -9.36 -16.17 2.02
CA LEU A 64 -8.81 -15.02 1.31
C LEU A 64 -8.85 -13.80 2.23
N SER A 65 -7.91 -13.76 3.17
CA SER A 65 -7.62 -12.53 3.89
C SER A 65 -6.76 -11.64 2.99
N LEU A 66 -7.28 -10.47 2.61
CA LEU A 66 -6.40 -9.39 2.15
C LEU A 66 -5.45 -9.10 3.30
N THR A 67 -4.19 -9.49 3.11
CA THR A 67 -3.18 -9.28 4.15
C THR A 67 -3.11 -7.78 4.35
N LYS A 68 -3.41 -7.32 5.59
CA LYS A 68 -3.20 -5.92 5.93
C LYS A 68 -1.79 -5.54 5.51
N GLN A 69 -1.64 -4.43 4.79
CA GLN A 69 -0.31 -3.99 4.39
C GLN A 69 0.52 -3.78 5.66
N LYS A 70 1.83 -4.04 5.60
CA LYS A 70 2.71 -3.91 6.77
C LYS A 70 2.52 -2.56 7.49
N TRP A 71 2.40 -1.47 6.73
CA TRP A 71 2.17 -0.14 7.28
C TRP A 71 0.81 -0.01 7.99
N GLU A 72 -0.25 -0.70 7.55
CA GLU A 72 -1.57 -0.71 8.20
C GLU A 72 -1.46 -1.34 9.59
N ILE A 73 -0.69 -2.42 9.70
CA ILE A 73 -0.44 -3.09 10.99
C ILE A 73 0.38 -2.17 11.90
N GLU A 74 1.44 -1.56 11.37
CA GLU A 74 2.34 -0.71 12.14
C GLU A 74 1.66 0.54 12.69
N ILE A 75 0.88 1.27 11.87
CA ILE A 75 0.20 2.49 12.33
C ILE A 75 -0.89 2.19 13.37
N GLU A 76 -1.66 1.12 13.17
CA GLU A 76 -2.67 0.69 14.13
C GLU A 76 -2.05 0.28 15.46
N MET A 77 -0.94 -0.47 15.41
CA MET A 77 -0.21 -0.88 16.60
C MET A 77 0.37 0.32 17.36
N GLN A 78 0.92 1.30 16.66
CA GLN A 78 1.44 2.53 17.28
C GLN A 78 0.32 3.34 17.95
N LEU A 79 -0.79 3.58 17.26
CA LEU A 79 -1.93 4.29 17.83
C LEU A 79 -2.47 3.56 19.06
N PHE A 80 -2.66 2.25 18.97
CA PHE A 80 -3.13 1.43 20.09
C PHE A 80 -2.17 1.49 21.29
N ALA A 81 -0.85 1.42 21.06
CA ALA A 81 0.13 1.52 22.13
C ALA A 81 0.13 2.89 22.84
N LEU A 82 -0.21 3.97 22.14
CA LEU A 82 -0.38 5.30 22.74
C LEU A 82 -1.72 5.42 23.49
N GLU A 83 -2.80 4.84 22.96
CA GLU A 83 -4.13 4.86 23.61
C GLU A 83 -4.13 4.17 24.99
N LEU A 84 -3.21 3.22 25.20
CA LEU A 84 -3.05 2.53 26.49
C LEU A 84 -2.29 3.36 27.53
N GLN A 85 -1.63 4.44 27.12
CA GLN A 85 -0.86 5.29 28.04
C GLN A 85 -1.81 6.32 28.67
N PRO A 86 -1.70 6.57 29.98
CA PRO A 86 -2.54 7.57 30.65
C PRO A 86 -2.30 8.98 30.12
N GLU A 87 -1.05 9.25 29.72
CA GLU A 87 -0.58 10.50 29.14
C GLU A 87 0.55 10.17 28.15
N ILE A 88 0.71 10.99 27.12
CA ILE A 88 1.76 10.86 26.10
C ILE A 88 2.59 12.14 26.03
N ASP A 89 3.84 12.03 25.57
CA ASP A 89 4.68 13.19 25.33
C ASP A 89 4.52 13.78 23.91
N GLN A 90 4.98 15.02 23.73
CA GLN A 90 4.90 15.73 22.46
C GLN A 90 5.69 15.04 21.33
N PHE A 91 6.77 14.33 21.66
CA PHE A 91 7.59 13.62 20.68
C PHE A 91 6.85 12.39 20.14
N GLN A 92 6.26 11.56 21.00
CA GLN A 92 5.42 10.43 20.63
C GLN A 92 4.27 10.87 19.71
N LYS A 93 3.58 11.96 20.08
CA LYS A 93 2.51 12.53 19.25
C LYS A 93 3.00 12.98 17.89
N SER A 94 4.10 13.74 17.85
CA SER A 94 4.67 14.26 16.60
C SER A 94 5.18 13.13 15.69
N TYR A 95 5.71 12.05 16.26
CA TYR A 95 6.19 10.89 15.53
C TYR A 95 5.05 10.17 14.79
N VAL A 96 3.95 9.86 15.48
CA VAL A 96 2.79 9.19 14.86
C VAL A 96 2.09 10.12 13.88
N GLU A 97 1.98 11.42 14.17
CA GLU A 97 1.46 12.40 13.23
C GLU A 97 2.29 12.48 11.94
N GLY A 98 3.63 12.44 12.06
CA GLY A 98 4.54 12.34 10.92
C GLY A 98 4.30 11.10 10.06
N ALA A 99 4.07 9.94 10.68
CA ALA A 99 3.74 8.70 9.98
C ALA A 99 2.40 8.81 9.22
N ILE A 100 1.35 9.37 9.85
CA ILE A 100 0.05 9.61 9.20
C ILE A 100 0.22 10.53 7.98
N ASN A 101 1.00 11.61 8.11
CA ASN A 101 1.26 12.54 7.02
C ASN A 101 2.01 11.88 5.85
N ALA A 102 3.02 11.06 6.15
CA ALA A 102 3.76 10.32 5.13
C ALA A 102 2.84 9.34 4.36
N LEU A 103 1.98 8.60 5.07
CA LEU A 103 1.01 7.70 4.45
C LEU A 103 0.01 8.44 3.56
N PHE A 104 -0.46 9.61 3.99
CA PHE A 104 -1.37 10.44 3.21
C PHE A 104 -0.69 11.00 1.95
N TRP A 105 0.49 11.61 2.08
CA TRP A 105 1.21 12.20 0.95
C TRP A 105 1.70 11.17 -0.08
N THR A 106 1.92 9.92 0.34
CA THR A 106 2.25 8.80 -0.56
C THR A 106 1.02 8.10 -1.12
N ASN A 107 -0.19 8.64 -0.91
CA ASN A 107 -1.47 8.10 -1.35
C ASN A 107 -1.74 6.66 -0.86
N LYS A 108 -1.20 6.28 0.31
CA LYS A 108 -1.44 4.99 0.95
C LYS A 108 -2.77 4.98 1.70
N ILE A 109 -3.15 6.11 2.28
CA ILE A 109 -4.45 6.34 2.93
C ILE A 109 -5.16 7.53 2.29
N ASP A 110 -6.50 7.54 2.35
CA ASP A 110 -7.29 8.68 1.93
C ASP A 110 -7.44 9.73 3.05
N LEU A 111 -8.09 10.85 2.74
CA LEU A 111 -8.30 11.94 3.69
C LEU A 111 -9.14 11.51 4.90
N ALA A 112 -10.15 10.65 4.71
CA ALA A 112 -11.04 10.22 5.77
C ALA A 112 -10.31 9.32 6.77
N THR A 113 -9.49 8.37 6.29
CA THR A 113 -8.61 7.54 7.12
C THR A 113 -7.59 8.39 7.85
N ALA A 114 -6.95 9.36 7.17
CA ALA A 114 -5.98 10.26 7.81
C ALA A 114 -6.62 11.09 8.93
N GLN A 115 -7.83 11.62 8.71
CA GLN A 115 -8.58 12.36 9.73
C GLN A 115 -8.98 11.47 10.90
N ASN A 116 -9.39 10.23 10.65
CA ASN A 116 -9.70 9.27 11.71
C ASN A 116 -8.49 9.07 12.64
N TYR A 117 -7.30 8.81 12.08
CA TYR A 117 -6.07 8.63 12.86
C TYR A 117 -5.66 9.89 13.63
N ARG A 118 -5.78 11.07 13.02
CA ARG A 118 -5.52 12.34 13.71
C ARG A 118 -6.48 12.56 14.88
N ASN A 119 -7.76 12.24 14.70
CA ASN A 119 -8.75 12.38 15.77
C ASN A 119 -8.43 11.47 16.96
N ARG A 120 -7.96 10.25 16.73
CA ARG A 120 -7.48 9.35 17.79
C ARG A 120 -6.32 9.97 18.57
N LEU A 121 -5.32 10.53 17.88
CA LEU A 121 -4.21 11.25 18.52
C LEU A 121 -4.67 12.48 19.32
N LEU A 122 -5.69 13.20 18.85
CA LEU A 122 -6.22 14.39 19.54
C LEU A 122 -6.96 14.04 20.85
N GLN A 123 -7.47 12.82 20.98
CA GLN A 123 -8.14 12.35 22.19
C GLN A 123 -7.17 11.97 23.32
N MET A 124 -5.87 11.84 23.01
CA MET A 124 -4.83 11.50 23.99
C MET A 124 -4.42 12.73 24.79
N LYS A 125 -4.23 12.55 26.11
CA LYS A 125 -3.73 13.61 26.99
C LYS A 125 -2.23 13.79 26.81
N LEU A 126 -1.79 15.04 26.63
CA LEU A 126 -0.39 15.43 26.59
C LEU A 126 0.11 15.80 27.99
N ILE A 127 1.33 15.36 28.31
CA ILE A 127 2.13 15.82 29.47
C ILE A 127 2.83 17.13 29.13
#